data_AF-A0A358KGD8-F1
#
_entry.id   AF-A0A358KGD8-F1
#
_cell.length_a   1.000
_cell.length_b   1.000
_cell.length_c   1.000
_cell.angle_alpha   90.00
_cell.angle_beta   90.00
_cell.angle_gamma   90.00
#
_symmetry.space_group_name_H-M   'P 1'
#
loop_
_entity.id
_entity.type
_entity.pdbx_description
1 polymer ?
#
loop_
_entity_poly.entity_id
_entity_poly.type
_entity_poly.pdbx_seq_one_letter_code
_entity_poly.pdbx_strand_id
1 'polypeptide(L)' 'MHFFRSIFLSLGGLATLALPLGQAETAAFPPESIQFFENKIRPLLADNCFECHDAKKHKGNLLLTSREAI' A
#
# COMPACT_ATOMS: atom_id res chain seq x y z
N MET A 1 -0.47 -12.92 27.89
CA MET A 1 0.58 -13.96 28.03
C MET A 1 1.93 -13.29 28.15
N HIS A 2 2.29 -12.91 29.37
CA HIS A 2 3.62 -12.44 29.76
C HIS A 2 4.33 -13.62 30.43
N PHE A 3 5.10 -14.43 29.71
CA PHE A 3 6.02 -15.38 30.34
C PHE A 3 7.04 -15.80 29.27
N PHE A 4 8.32 -15.83 29.63
CA PHE A 4 9.42 -16.48 28.88
C PHE A 4 10.29 -15.71 27.87
N ARG A 5 10.49 -14.39 27.97
CA ARG A 5 11.56 -13.71 27.19
C ARG A 5 12.54 -12.88 28.02
N SER A 6 12.70 -13.25 29.28
CA SER A 6 13.80 -12.79 30.13
C SER A 6 14.53 -14.01 30.66
N ILE A 7 15.48 -14.53 29.88
CA ILE A 7 16.58 -15.39 30.36
C ILE A 7 17.56 -15.63 29.21
N PHE A 8 18.85 -15.52 29.52
CA PHE A 8 20.06 -15.69 28.69
C PHE A 8 20.53 -14.50 27.85
N LEU A 9 20.91 -13.47 28.62
CA LEU A 9 22.17 -12.76 28.49
C LEU A 9 23.35 -13.77 28.26
N SER A 10 23.83 -13.93 27.03
CA SER A 10 25.15 -14.53 26.76
C SER A 10 25.69 -14.10 25.39
N LEU A 11 26.68 -13.20 25.42
CA LEU A 11 27.81 -13.04 24.52
C LEU A 11 27.81 -13.90 23.22
N GLY A 12 27.73 -13.25 22.05
CA GLY A 12 28.23 -13.84 20.80
C GLY A 12 27.38 -13.59 19.56
N GLY A 13 27.92 -12.77 18.66
CA GLY A 13 27.52 -12.76 17.25
C GLY A 13 26.27 -11.96 16.91
N LEU A 14 26.43 -10.65 16.77
CA LEU A 14 25.45 -9.78 16.13
C LEU A 14 25.43 -10.06 14.61
N ALA A 15 24.95 -11.24 14.20
CA ALA A 15 24.64 -11.52 12.80
C ALA A 15 23.30 -10.84 12.50
N THR A 16 23.36 -9.55 12.17
CA THR A 16 22.25 -8.82 11.58
C THR A 16 21.94 -9.47 10.22
N LEU A 17 21.00 -10.42 10.21
CA LEU A 17 20.32 -10.80 8.97
C LEU A 17 19.67 -9.52 8.42
N ALA A 18 20.33 -8.89 7.45
CA ALA A 18 19.75 -7.84 6.65
C ALA A 18 18.63 -8.49 5.81
N LEU A 19 17.39 -8.44 6.30
CA LEU A 19 16.24 -8.67 5.44
C LEU A 19 16.33 -7.65 4.30
N PRO A 20 16.28 -8.06 3.03
CA PRO A 20 16.07 -7.11 1.95
C PRO A 20 14.70 -6.49 2.19
N LEU A 21 14.68 -5.25 2.66
CA LEU A 21 13.50 -4.41 2.57
C LEU A 21 13.24 -4.28 1.07
N GLY A 22 12.21 -4.97 0.58
CA GLY A 22 11.85 -4.94 -0.83
C GLY A 22 11.82 -3.50 -1.30
N GLN A 23 12.67 -3.15 -2.26
CA GLN A 23 12.58 -1.87 -2.93
C GLN A 23 11.18 -1.79 -3.53
N ALA A 24 10.34 -0.90 -2.99
CA ALA A 24 9.13 -0.49 -3.67
C ALA A 24 9.60 0.19 -4.96
N GLU A 25 9.48 -0.53 -6.08
CA GLU A 25 9.81 0.02 -7.38
C GLU A 25 8.88 1.20 -7.63
N THR A 26 9.43 2.42 -7.58
CA THR A 26 8.70 3.62 -7.95
C THR A 26 8.52 3.59 -9.46
N ALA A 27 7.48 2.89 -9.91
CA ALA A 27 7.05 2.91 -11.28
C ALA A 27 6.68 4.36 -11.66
N ALA A 28 7.61 5.04 -12.33
CA ALA A 28 7.38 6.38 -12.83
C ALA A 28 6.44 6.28 -14.05
N PHE A 29 5.24 6.84 -13.91
CA PHE A 29 4.28 6.89 -15.01
C PHE A 29 4.64 8.02 -15.99
N PRO A 30 4.63 7.77 -17.31
CA PRO A 30 4.81 8.82 -18.30
C PRO A 30 3.76 9.93 -18.11
N PRO A 31 4.11 11.22 -18.29
CA PRO A 31 3.18 12.34 -18.11
C PRO A 31 1.87 12.18 -18.88
N GLU A 32 1.92 11.59 -20.07
CA GLU A 32 0.77 11.36 -20.95
C GLU A 32 -0.22 10.37 -20.33
N SER A 33 0.28 9.36 -19.62
CA SER A 33 -0.56 8.37 -18.94
C SER A 33 -1.28 8.97 -17.73
N ILE A 34 -0.61 9.88 -17.00
CA ILE A 34 -1.21 10.62 -15.89
C ILE A 34 -2.31 11.53 -16.43
N GLN A 35 -2.02 12.29 -17.49
CA GLN A 35 -3.02 13.16 -18.13
C GLN A 35 -4.22 12.36 -18.66
N PHE A 36 -3.99 11.20 -19.27
CA PHE A 36 -5.07 10.33 -19.72
C PHE A 36 -5.93 9.87 -18.54
N PHE A 37 -5.31 9.40 -17.46
CA PHE A 37 -6.04 8.97 -16.27
C PHE A 37 -6.89 10.11 -15.69
N GLU A 38 -6.30 11.28 -15.48
CA GLU A 38 -6.99 12.43 -14.89
C GLU A 38 -8.13 12.94 -15.77
N ASN A 39 -7.94 12.98 -17.10
CA ASN A 39 -8.92 13.56 -18.01
C ASN A 39 -9.97 12.58 -18.52
N LYS A 40 -9.69 11.27 -18.52
CA LYS A 40 -10.56 10.25 -19.13
C LYS A 40 -11.08 9.23 -18.13
N ILE A 41 -10.29 8.87 -17.12
CA ILE A 41 -10.64 7.77 -16.20
C ILE A 41 -11.21 8.29 -14.89
N ARG A 42 -10.54 9.25 -14.24
CA ARG A 42 -11.00 9.80 -12.95
C ARG A 42 -12.44 10.34 -12.98
N PRO A 43 -12.92 11.05 -14.03
CA PRO A 43 -14.31 11.51 -14.09
C PRO A 43 -15.31 10.35 -14.07
N LEU A 44 -15.01 9.26 -14.79
CA LEU A 44 -15.87 8.08 -14.82
C LEU A 44 -15.97 7.41 -13.44
N LEU A 45 -14.84 7.32 -12.72
CA LEU A 45 -14.83 6.78 -11.37
C LEU A 45 -15.58 7.67 -10.39
N ALA A 46 -15.45 9.00 -10.53
CA ALA A 46 -16.18 9.96 -9.72
C ALA A 46 -17.70 9.85 -9.93
N ASP A 47 -18.13 9.77 -11.18
CA ASP A 47 -19.55 9.77 -11.54
C ASP A 47 -20.24 8.43 -11.26
N ASN A 48 -19.50 7.31 -11.32
CA ASN A 48 -20.10 5.97 -11.32
C ASN A 48 -19.66 5.06 -10.17
N CYS A 49 -18.59 5.39 -9.43
CA CYS A 49 -17.99 4.45 -8.47
C CYS A 49 -17.77 5.05 -7.07
N PHE A 50 -17.29 6.29 -6.97
CA PHE A 50 -16.92 6.90 -5.70
C PHE A 50 -18.08 7.15 -4.74
N GLU A 51 -19.33 7.11 -5.20
CA GLU A 51 -20.48 7.12 -4.28
C GLU A 51 -20.42 5.98 -3.25
N CYS A 52 -19.88 4.82 -3.65
CA CYS A 52 -19.83 3.61 -2.84
C CYS A 52 -18.41 3.08 -2.53
N HIS A 53 -17.39 3.53 -3.26
CA HIS A 53 -16.01 3.02 -3.20
C HIS A 53 -14.97 4.15 -3.07
N ASP A 54 -15.18 5.06 -2.12
CA ASP A 54 -14.23 6.11 -1.77
C ASP A 54 -13.50 5.84 -0.44
N ALA A 55 -12.65 6.79 -0.04
CA ALA A 55 -11.89 6.72 1.21
C ALA A 55 -12.77 6.61 2.47
N LYS A 56 -13.98 7.14 2.44
CA LYS A 56 -14.90 7.25 3.58
C LYS A 56 -15.95 6.14 3.60
N LYS A 57 -16.31 5.60 2.43
CA LYS A 57 -17.33 4.58 2.18
C LYS A 57 -16.76 3.59 1.17
N HIS A 58 -16.45 2.39 1.63
CA HIS A 58 -15.92 1.29 0.83
C HIS A 58 -16.83 0.06 0.99
N LYS A 59 -17.97 0.08 0.29
CA LYS A 59 -18.90 -1.06 0.30
C LYS A 59 -18.19 -2.30 -0.26
N GLY A 60 -18.50 -3.46 0.31
CA GLY A 60 -17.91 -4.73 -0.15
C GLY A 60 -16.39 -4.82 0.03
N ASN A 61 -15.81 -4.03 0.94
CA ASN A 61 -14.36 -3.98 1.21
C ASN A 61 -13.50 -3.58 -0.01
N LEU A 62 -14.09 -2.86 -0.98
CA LEU A 62 -13.37 -2.38 -2.17
C LEU A 62 -13.08 -0.87 -2.06
N LEU A 63 -11.81 -0.50 -2.26
CA LEU A 63 -11.32 0.87 -2.15
C LEU A 63 -10.62 1.32 -3.45
N LEU A 64 -11.18 2.34 -4.14
CA LEU A 64 -10.66 2.83 -5.42
C LEU A 64 -9.85 4.13 -5.31
N THR A 65 -9.18 4.33 -4.18
CA THR A 65 -8.42 5.57 -3.91
C THR A 65 -6.95 5.49 -4.31
N SER A 66 -6.40 4.28 -4.45
CA SER A 66 -5.05 4.03 -4.94
C SER A 66 -5.00 2.71 -5.70
N ARG A 67 -3.92 2.48 -6.46
CA ARG A 67 -3.73 1.24 -7.22
C ARG A 67 -3.54 0.03 -6.31
N GLU A 68 -2.88 0.23 -5.17
CA GLU A 68 -2.52 -0.79 -4.20
C GLU A 68 -3.72 -1.24 -3.36
N ALA A 69 -4.80 -0.44 -3.35
CA ALA A 69 -5.99 -0.67 -2.57
C ALA A 69 -7.07 -1.49 -3.30
N ILE A 70 -6.82 -1.86 -4.56
CA ILE A 70 -7.72 -2.66 -5.42
C ILE A 70 -7.36 -4.14 -5.29
#